data_AF-A0A7W1G7W1-F1
#
_entry.id   AF-A0A7W1G7W1-F1
#
_cell.length_a   1.000
_cell.length_b   1.000
_cell.length_c   1.000
_cell.angle_alpha   90.00
_cell.angle_beta   90.00
_cell.angle_gamma   90.00
#
_symmetry.space_group_name_H-M   'P 1'
#
loop_
_entity.id
_entity.type
_entity.pdbx_description
1 polymer ?
#
loop_
_entity_poly.entity_id
_entity_poly.type
_entity_poly.pdbx_seq_one_letter_code
_entity_poly.pdbx_strand_id
1 'polypeptide(L)'
;FRARRCMDNQRCENKRRAEPLPEDAWRGSRTLEPDGWTAFAAIPWALVGGAPGPGRTMGFNLLRHRSAGFGASALFNATTQGPHAPWAWADLALGAAEVHVERIDLGELRLWENRGVLSVENRGAEAIVCTLEVTVRSGEREDCLHHRSATPALIPGGSTATALPFAFPLDPEDWKWNRLDLALVDRSGTTLWSATVRFGYGNTWLLHLDDRREGPRASTPIPGAPDFMAAKRRQIMQAQPRFRRITTAQGAASDFTLAAEDGSVRFDLMRAGELQTIADWLYGRYDNDVDRLLGALFFVHQPSVIRYCNAATAIADGLGPLSALRFGAGQCSVHAEALCGILETMRCDASGRTYRTTRVTTHAHVTTLAELEDRWVFLDPSIGRFYFLRDDRTLASLQDLLADPALAARGAKHMDEYLRATNENPDLPNFYRAHATVWPAGAPPE
;
A
#
# COMPACT_ATOMS: atom_id res chain seq x y z
N PHE A 1 36.22 1.84 5.36
CA PHE A 1 35.40 2.92 4.75
C PHE A 1 34.57 2.29 3.64
N ARG A 2 33.24 2.21 3.63
CA ARG A 2 32.14 2.79 4.41
C ARG A 2 31.21 1.67 4.91
N ALA A 3 30.80 1.75 6.17
CA ALA A 3 29.68 1.00 6.73
C ALA A 3 28.41 1.29 5.90
N ARG A 4 27.78 0.25 5.35
CA ARG A 4 26.45 0.37 4.73
C ARG A 4 25.39 0.14 5.79
N ARG A 5 24.46 1.10 5.81
CA ARG A 5 23.39 1.35 6.77
C ARG A 5 22.42 0.15 6.91
N CYS A 6 21.86 0.03 8.12
CA CYS A 6 20.79 -0.88 8.50
C CYS A 6 19.57 -0.78 7.58
N MET A 7 19.00 -1.94 7.24
CA MET A 7 17.58 -2.08 6.94
C MET A 7 17.07 -3.30 7.71
N ASP A 8 16.83 -3.09 9.01
CA ASP A 8 16.00 -3.95 9.82
C ASP A 8 14.57 -3.47 9.66
N ASN A 9 13.70 -4.26 9.03
CA ASN A 9 12.26 -4.04 9.10
C ASN A 9 11.49 -5.34 8.83
N GLN A 10 11.49 -6.24 9.83
CA GLN A 10 10.43 -7.20 10.14
C GLN A 10 10.67 -7.66 11.60
N ARG A 11 9.72 -7.37 12.52
CA ARG A 11 9.63 -7.78 13.94
C ARG A 11 10.95 -7.76 14.75
N CYS A 12 11.04 -6.87 15.75
CA CYS A 12 11.90 -7.09 16.91
C CYS A 12 11.30 -8.22 17.78
N GLU A 13 11.51 -9.46 17.35
CA GLU A 13 11.95 -10.49 18.30
C GLU A 13 13.45 -10.27 18.51
N ASN A 14 14.06 -10.83 19.55
CA ASN A 14 15.52 -10.82 19.72
C ASN A 14 16.22 -11.38 18.47
N LYS A 15 16.48 -10.55 17.46
CA LYS A 15 17.32 -10.90 16.32
C LYS A 15 18.75 -10.87 16.81
N ARG A 16 19.17 -11.97 17.42
CA ARG A 16 20.52 -12.44 17.10
C ARG A 16 20.45 -12.75 15.61
N ARG A 17 21.14 -11.96 14.79
CA ARG A 17 21.51 -12.37 13.44
C ARG A 17 22.45 -13.56 13.64
N ALA A 18 21.87 -14.73 13.87
CA ALA A 18 22.62 -15.95 13.96
C ALA A 18 23.30 -16.14 12.61
N GLU A 19 24.50 -16.71 12.63
CA GLU A 19 25.07 -17.23 11.41
C GLU A 19 24.04 -18.14 10.73
N PRO A 20 24.01 -18.20 9.39
CA PRO A 20 23.16 -19.15 8.68
C PRO A 20 23.23 -20.51 9.37
N LEU A 21 22.07 -21.11 9.66
CA LEU A 21 22.07 -22.46 10.23
C LEU A 21 22.89 -23.35 9.30
N PRO A 22 23.93 -24.04 9.81
CA PRO A 22 24.69 -24.98 9.01
C PRO A 22 23.73 -25.93 8.26
N GLU A 23 24.01 -26.23 7.00
CA GLU A 23 23.10 -27.04 6.15
C GLU A 23 22.85 -28.45 6.73
N ASP A 24 23.73 -28.93 7.59
CA ASP A 24 23.64 -30.18 8.34
C ASP A 24 22.87 -30.06 9.67
N ALA A 25 22.60 -28.84 10.15
CA ALA A 25 21.91 -28.59 11.41
C ALA A 25 20.38 -28.74 11.31
N TRP A 26 19.83 -28.75 10.11
CA TRP A 26 18.41 -28.96 9.84
C TRP A 26 18.24 -29.91 8.66
N ARG A 27 17.04 -30.45 8.46
CA ARG A 27 16.76 -31.31 7.31
C ARG A 27 15.63 -30.72 6.50
N GLY A 28 15.80 -30.70 5.18
CA GLY A 28 14.76 -30.26 4.26
C GLY A 28 14.63 -31.17 3.06
N SER A 29 13.45 -31.21 2.47
CA SER A 29 13.24 -31.79 1.15
C SER A 29 12.29 -30.89 0.36
N ARG A 30 12.36 -31.00 -0.97
CA ARG A 30 11.38 -30.37 -1.85
C ARG A 30 11.02 -31.31 -2.99
N THR A 31 9.76 -31.26 -3.38
CA THR A 31 9.23 -31.91 -4.56
C THR A 31 8.71 -30.81 -5.49
N LEU A 32 9.14 -30.83 -6.74
CA LEU A 32 8.62 -29.94 -7.78
C LEU A 32 7.51 -30.69 -8.52
N GLU A 33 6.35 -30.07 -8.65
CA GLU A 33 5.18 -30.58 -9.34
C GLU A 33 4.88 -29.67 -10.55
N PRO A 34 4.18 -30.15 -11.60
CA PRO A 34 3.89 -29.34 -12.78
C PRO A 34 3.15 -28.02 -12.49
N ASP A 35 2.36 -27.98 -11.42
CA ASP A 35 1.55 -26.85 -10.97
C ASP A 35 2.01 -26.27 -9.62
N GLY A 36 3.10 -26.78 -9.05
CA GLY A 36 3.46 -26.41 -7.68
C GLY A 36 4.78 -26.93 -7.16
N TRP A 37 4.96 -26.79 -5.86
CA TRP A 37 6.05 -27.42 -5.13
C TRP A 37 5.61 -27.67 -3.70
N THR A 38 6.05 -28.79 -3.17
CA THR A 38 5.91 -29.12 -1.76
C THR A 38 7.29 -29.06 -1.13
N ALA A 39 7.44 -28.48 0.05
CA ALA A 39 8.67 -28.59 0.82
C ALA A 39 8.39 -29.07 2.24
N PHE A 40 9.33 -29.85 2.76
CA PHE A 40 9.38 -30.27 4.14
C PHE A 40 10.64 -29.68 4.78
N ALA A 41 10.52 -29.25 6.03
CA ALA A 41 11.65 -28.83 6.84
C ALA A 41 11.49 -29.35 8.27
N ALA A 42 12.57 -29.87 8.84
CA ALA A 42 12.69 -30.25 10.24
C ALA A 42 13.83 -29.45 10.86
N ILE A 43 13.46 -28.53 11.76
CA ILE A 43 14.39 -27.63 12.45
C ILE A 43 14.42 -28.00 13.93
N PRO A 44 15.57 -28.44 14.48
CA PRO A 44 15.68 -28.73 15.91
C PRO A 44 15.34 -27.52 16.80
N TRP A 45 14.61 -27.77 17.90
CA TRP A 45 14.21 -26.73 18.85
C TRP A 45 15.37 -25.91 19.41
N ALA A 46 16.52 -26.54 19.62
CA ALA A 46 17.73 -25.87 20.08
C ALA A 46 18.20 -24.75 19.14
N LEU A 47 17.89 -24.84 17.84
CA LEU A 47 18.25 -23.84 16.83
C LEU A 47 17.27 -22.67 16.75
N VAL A 48 16.05 -22.84 17.27
CA VAL A 48 15.00 -21.81 17.31
C VAL A 48 14.81 -21.22 18.70
N GLY A 49 15.80 -21.37 19.58
CA GLY A 49 15.82 -20.72 20.90
C GLY A 49 15.37 -21.61 22.08
N GLY A 50 15.23 -22.92 21.87
CA GLY A 50 14.94 -23.90 22.92
C GLY A 50 13.60 -24.61 22.75
N ALA A 51 13.38 -25.64 23.57
CA ALA A 51 12.11 -26.37 23.59
C ALA A 51 11.00 -25.48 24.18
N PRO A 52 9.80 -25.45 23.57
CA PRO A 52 8.66 -24.73 24.14
C PRO A 52 8.27 -25.36 25.48
N GLY A 53 7.97 -24.51 26.46
CA GLY A 53 7.30 -24.95 27.68
C GLY A 53 5.77 -24.96 27.48
N PRO A 54 5.01 -25.70 28.32
CA PRO A 54 3.55 -25.63 28.33
C PRO A 54 3.06 -24.17 28.42
N GLY A 55 2.06 -23.81 27.61
CA GLY A 55 1.47 -22.47 27.60
C GLY A 55 2.28 -21.37 26.89
N ARG A 56 3.39 -21.72 26.20
CA ARG A 56 4.16 -20.76 25.40
C ARG A 56 3.77 -20.84 23.92
N THR A 57 3.55 -19.68 23.33
CA THR A 57 3.39 -19.54 21.88
C THR A 57 4.75 -19.41 21.21
N MET A 58 5.00 -20.18 20.16
CA MET A 58 6.18 -19.99 19.29
C MET A 58 5.70 -19.75 17.86
N GLY A 59 6.29 -18.79 17.17
CA GLY A 59 6.04 -18.56 15.75
C GLY A 59 7.28 -18.87 14.93
N PHE A 60 7.10 -19.29 13.70
CA PHE A 60 8.16 -19.22 12.69
C PHE A 60 7.56 -18.62 11.42
N ASN A 61 8.33 -17.80 10.72
CA ASN A 61 7.90 -17.19 9.46
C ASN A 61 8.71 -17.81 8.32
N LEU A 62 8.06 -18.34 7.29
CA LEU A 62 8.75 -18.72 6.05
C LEU A 62 8.79 -17.53 5.10
N LEU A 63 9.96 -16.94 4.96
CA LEU A 63 10.19 -15.85 4.02
C LEU A 63 10.72 -16.44 2.70
N ARG A 64 9.86 -16.50 1.68
CA ARG A 64 10.31 -16.79 0.32
C ARG A 64 10.81 -15.51 -0.35
N HIS A 65 12.13 -15.32 -0.42
CA HIS A 65 12.74 -14.34 -1.31
C HIS A 65 12.68 -14.87 -2.74
N ARG A 66 11.80 -14.30 -3.58
CA ARG A 66 11.72 -14.68 -5.02
C ARG A 66 12.74 -13.93 -5.89
N SER A 67 13.40 -12.89 -5.38
CA SER A 67 14.48 -12.19 -6.05
C SER A 67 15.69 -12.04 -5.12
N ALA A 68 16.89 -12.23 -5.66
CA ALA A 68 18.11 -11.81 -4.99
C ALA A 68 18.20 -10.28 -5.10
N GLY A 69 18.11 -9.59 -3.96
CA GLY A 69 18.20 -8.14 -3.89
C GLY A 69 16.85 -7.46 -3.70
N PHE A 70 16.76 -6.73 -2.58
CA PHE A 70 15.71 -5.78 -2.19
C PHE A 70 14.36 -6.34 -1.68
N GLY A 71 14.10 -6.03 -0.40
CA GLY A 71 12.77 -6.03 0.23
C GLY A 71 12.18 -7.40 0.53
N ALA A 72 11.57 -7.56 1.70
CA ALA A 72 10.62 -8.65 1.90
C ALA A 72 9.36 -8.34 1.09
N SER A 73 9.06 -9.15 0.08
CA SER A 73 7.96 -8.92 -0.87
C SER A 73 6.68 -9.56 -0.34
N ALA A 74 5.62 -8.79 -0.10
CA ALA A 74 4.26 -9.33 -0.15
C ALA A 74 3.90 -9.58 -1.63
N LEU A 75 3.36 -10.75 -1.95
CA LEU A 75 2.93 -11.16 -3.28
C LEU A 75 1.44 -10.89 -3.42
N PHE A 76 0.97 -10.25 -4.48
CA PHE A 76 -0.47 -10.19 -4.77
C PHE A 76 -0.93 -11.52 -5.40
N ASN A 77 -2.04 -12.09 -4.91
CA ASN A 77 -2.66 -13.28 -5.49
C ASN A 77 -3.93 -12.86 -6.25
N ALA A 78 -3.90 -12.99 -7.57
CA ALA A 78 -5.02 -12.65 -8.45
C ALA A 78 -6.26 -13.53 -8.21
N THR A 79 -6.08 -14.79 -7.81
CA THR A 79 -7.18 -15.73 -7.51
C THR A 79 -7.93 -15.33 -6.24
N THR A 80 -7.23 -14.84 -5.21
CA THR A 80 -7.85 -14.45 -3.93
C THR A 80 -8.07 -12.95 -3.79
N GLN A 81 -7.68 -12.15 -4.80
CA GLN A 81 -7.79 -10.69 -4.82
C GLN A 81 -7.15 -10.01 -3.59
N GLY A 82 -6.17 -10.65 -2.95
CA GLY A 82 -5.49 -10.16 -1.74
C GLY A 82 -3.96 -10.31 -1.76
N PRO A 83 -3.24 -9.56 -0.91
CA PRO A 83 -1.81 -9.79 -0.69
C PRO A 83 -1.60 -11.12 0.03
N HIS A 84 -0.95 -12.07 -0.63
CA HIS A 84 -0.22 -13.14 0.02
C HIS A 84 1.05 -12.54 0.64
N ALA A 85 1.06 -12.40 1.97
CA ALA A 85 2.32 -12.28 2.69
C ALA A 85 3.28 -13.41 2.25
N PRO A 86 4.62 -13.19 2.25
CA PRO A 86 5.50 -14.34 2.38
C PRO A 86 5.03 -15.06 3.64
N TRP A 87 4.55 -16.30 3.50
CA TRP A 87 3.67 -16.94 4.47
C TRP A 87 4.12 -16.68 5.91
N ALA A 88 3.46 -15.71 6.54
CA ALA A 88 3.54 -15.50 7.97
C ALA A 88 2.56 -16.53 8.49
N TRP A 89 3.08 -17.70 8.88
CA TRP A 89 2.22 -18.63 9.57
C TRP A 89 1.75 -17.94 10.84
N ALA A 90 0.42 -17.94 11.01
CA ALA A 90 -0.19 -17.64 12.28
C ALA A 90 0.52 -18.47 13.36
N ASP A 91 0.71 -17.85 14.51
CA ASP A 91 1.32 -18.41 15.71
C ASP A 91 1.20 -19.95 15.79
N LEU A 92 2.33 -20.67 15.79
CA LEU A 92 2.32 -22.12 16.01
C LEU A 92 2.06 -22.35 17.52
N ALA A 93 0.81 -22.58 17.87
CA ALA A 93 0.44 -22.92 19.24
C ALA A 93 0.96 -24.33 19.59
N LEU A 94 1.95 -24.40 20.49
CA LEU A 94 2.47 -25.66 21.01
C LEU A 94 1.76 -25.97 22.33
N GLY A 95 0.57 -26.54 22.19
CA GLY A 95 -0.34 -26.87 23.29
C GLY A 95 -1.73 -26.25 23.13
N ALA A 96 -2.65 -26.63 24.01
CA ALA A 96 -3.97 -26.02 24.09
C ALA A 96 -3.85 -24.66 24.78
N ALA A 97 -3.56 -23.59 24.02
CA ALA A 97 -3.77 -22.24 24.53
C ALA A 97 -5.27 -22.09 24.87
N GLU A 98 -5.56 -21.58 26.07
CA GLU A 98 -6.94 -21.35 26.52
C GLU A 98 -7.63 -20.32 25.61
N VAL A 99 -6.89 -19.32 25.13
CA VAL A 99 -7.36 -18.36 24.13
C VAL A 99 -6.70 -18.66 22.79
N HIS A 100 -7.50 -18.82 21.74
CA HIS A 100 -7.07 -18.98 20.37
C HIS A 100 -7.65 -17.87 19.48
N VAL A 101 -6.79 -17.12 18.80
CA VAL A 101 -7.24 -16.16 17.78
C VAL A 101 -7.28 -16.85 16.42
N GLU A 102 -8.48 -17.02 15.89
CA GLU A 102 -8.72 -17.64 14.58
C GLU A 102 -8.39 -16.67 13.44
N ARG A 103 -8.77 -15.39 13.60
CA ARG A 103 -8.69 -14.39 12.53
C ARG A 103 -8.55 -12.97 13.07
N ILE A 104 -7.70 -12.17 12.43
CA ILE A 104 -7.70 -10.70 12.53
C ILE A 104 -8.24 -10.18 11.20
N ASP A 105 -9.48 -9.70 11.20
CA ASP A 105 -10.07 -9.03 10.04
C ASP A 105 -9.88 -7.52 10.20
N LEU A 106 -9.08 -6.91 9.33
CA LEU A 106 -8.80 -5.47 9.37
C LEU A 106 -9.77 -4.65 8.50
N GLY A 107 -10.71 -5.31 7.82
CA GLY A 107 -11.63 -4.69 6.88
C GLY A 107 -10.93 -4.04 5.68
N GLU A 108 -11.64 -3.10 5.04
CA GLU A 108 -11.07 -2.20 4.03
C GLU A 108 -10.28 -1.09 4.76
N LEU A 109 -8.97 -1.03 4.53
CA LEU A 109 -8.13 0.00 5.14
C LEU A 109 -8.43 1.38 4.56
N ARG A 110 -8.54 2.37 5.45
CA ARG A 110 -8.82 3.78 5.21
C ARG A 110 -7.77 4.64 5.92
N LEU A 111 -7.67 5.89 5.51
CA LEU A 111 -6.71 6.82 6.09
C LEU A 111 -7.01 7.16 7.55
N TRP A 112 -8.30 7.38 7.88
CA TRP A 112 -8.69 7.99 9.15
C TRP A 112 -9.34 7.01 10.13
N GLU A 113 -10.30 6.24 9.63
CA GLU A 113 -11.20 5.46 10.48
C GLU A 113 -11.18 4.01 10.04
N ASN A 114 -10.25 3.25 10.61
CA ASN A 114 -10.18 1.82 10.40
C ASN A 114 -10.90 1.08 11.52
N ARG A 115 -11.60 0.01 11.14
CA ARG A 115 -12.30 -0.88 12.04
C ARG A 115 -11.93 -2.30 11.71
N GLY A 116 -11.67 -3.09 12.75
CA GLY A 116 -11.32 -4.49 12.63
C GLY A 116 -12.16 -5.35 13.54
N VAL A 117 -12.09 -6.65 13.32
CA VAL A 117 -12.74 -7.67 14.13
C VAL A 117 -11.72 -8.75 14.45
N LEU A 118 -11.50 -8.97 15.73
CA LEU A 118 -10.68 -10.07 16.24
C LEU A 118 -11.61 -11.25 16.53
N SER A 119 -11.41 -12.38 15.84
CA SER A 119 -12.20 -13.60 16.03
C SER A 119 -11.46 -14.52 17.01
N VAL A 120 -12.03 -14.74 18.19
CA VAL A 120 -11.35 -15.36 19.33
C VAL A 120 -12.15 -16.51 19.90
N GLU A 121 -11.55 -17.69 19.96
CA GLU A 121 -12.08 -18.89 20.61
C GLU A 121 -11.49 -19.02 22.02
N ASN A 122 -12.32 -19.36 23.00
CA ASN A 122 -11.89 -19.76 24.34
C ASN A 122 -12.04 -21.28 24.50
N ARG A 123 -10.93 -22.00 24.45
CA ARG A 123 -10.87 -23.45 24.55
C ARG A 123 -11.03 -23.97 25.97
N GLY A 124 -11.08 -23.09 26.96
CA GLY A 124 -11.43 -23.38 28.35
C GLY A 124 -12.94 -23.55 28.55
N ALA A 125 -13.32 -24.12 29.70
CA ALA A 125 -14.73 -24.29 30.07
C ALA A 125 -15.34 -23.01 30.68
N GLU A 126 -14.53 -22.18 31.32
CA GLU A 126 -14.98 -20.97 32.00
C GLU A 126 -14.89 -19.75 31.09
N ALA A 127 -15.79 -18.79 31.28
CA ALA A 127 -15.74 -17.55 30.53
C ALA A 127 -14.56 -16.68 30.99
N ILE A 128 -13.83 -16.14 30.03
CA ILE A 128 -12.69 -15.25 30.29
C ILE A 128 -13.17 -13.81 30.23
N VAL A 129 -12.92 -13.06 31.30
CA VAL A 129 -13.09 -11.60 31.32
C VAL A 129 -11.73 -10.96 31.09
N CYS A 130 -11.60 -10.24 29.98
CA CYS A 130 -10.36 -9.60 29.58
C CYS A 130 -10.60 -8.20 29.02
N THR A 131 -9.53 -7.57 28.58
CA THR A 131 -9.53 -6.28 27.89
C THR A 131 -8.82 -6.45 26.56
N LEU A 132 -9.46 -6.01 25.47
CA LEU A 132 -8.80 -5.85 24.18
C LEU A 132 -8.11 -4.48 24.16
N GLU A 133 -6.80 -4.48 24.27
CA GLU A 133 -5.96 -3.31 24.10
C GLU A 133 -5.57 -3.14 22.63
N VAL A 134 -5.70 -1.91 22.14
CA VAL A 134 -5.35 -1.50 20.79
C VAL A 134 -4.41 -0.32 20.88
N THR A 135 -3.25 -0.42 20.25
CA THR A 135 -2.27 0.68 20.21
C THR A 135 -1.83 0.91 18.77
N VAL A 136 -1.91 2.15 18.30
CA VAL A 136 -1.34 2.56 17.01
C VAL A 136 -0.16 3.49 17.25
N ARG A 137 0.97 3.15 16.64
CA ARG A 137 2.21 3.91 16.66
C ARG A 137 2.61 4.32 15.26
N SER A 138 3.23 5.49 15.14
CA SER A 138 3.84 6.01 13.93
C SER A 138 5.31 6.40 14.17
N GLY A 139 6.00 6.85 13.12
CA GLY A 139 7.40 7.21 13.10
C GLY A 139 8.29 6.08 12.58
N GLU A 140 9.45 6.43 12.01
CA GLU A 140 10.45 5.45 11.53
C GLU A 140 10.87 4.45 12.62
N ARG A 141 10.87 4.89 13.89
CA ARG A 141 11.17 4.05 15.05
C ARG A 141 9.92 3.50 15.75
N GLU A 142 8.73 3.77 15.21
CA GLU A 142 7.44 3.40 15.79
C GLU A 142 7.27 3.92 17.24
N ASP A 143 7.86 5.08 17.55
CA ASP A 143 7.92 5.64 18.90
C ASP A 143 6.83 6.67 19.19
N CYS A 144 6.19 7.22 18.16
CA CYS A 144 5.09 8.16 18.29
C CYS A 144 3.78 7.42 18.55
N LEU A 145 3.19 7.60 19.73
CA LEU A 145 1.86 7.05 20.04
C LEU A 145 0.79 7.89 19.34
N HIS A 146 0.09 7.31 18.37
CA HIS A 146 -0.99 7.96 17.64
C HIS A 146 -2.36 7.65 18.25
N HIS A 147 -2.59 6.39 18.63
CA HIS A 147 -3.86 5.95 19.22
C HIS A 147 -3.63 4.90 20.30
N ARG A 148 -4.47 4.95 21.35
CA ARG A 148 -4.59 3.87 22.32
C ARG A 148 -6.05 3.74 22.74
N SER A 149 -6.55 2.52 22.76
CA SER A 149 -7.84 2.19 23.36
C SER A 149 -7.78 0.85 24.09
N ALA A 150 -8.71 0.67 25.03
CA ALA A 150 -8.85 -0.53 25.84
C ALA A 150 -10.35 -0.80 25.99
N THR A 151 -10.82 -1.91 25.45
CA THR A 151 -12.25 -2.26 25.44
C THR A 151 -12.47 -3.53 26.25
N PRO A 152 -13.31 -3.50 27.30
CA PRO A 152 -13.67 -4.71 28.03
C PRO A 152 -14.27 -5.77 27.10
N ALA A 153 -13.86 -7.01 27.28
CA ALA A 153 -14.33 -8.14 26.49
C ALA A 153 -14.68 -9.33 27.41
N LEU A 154 -15.70 -10.07 27.01
CA LEU A 154 -16.08 -11.35 27.59
C LEU A 154 -15.96 -12.39 26.48
N ILE A 155 -15.14 -13.41 26.69
CA ILE A 155 -14.99 -14.53 25.76
C ILE A 155 -15.62 -15.75 26.44
N PRO A 156 -16.86 -16.12 26.06
CA PRO A 156 -17.55 -17.28 26.64
C PRO A 156 -16.69 -18.54 26.51
N GLY A 157 -16.71 -19.41 27.52
CA GLY A 157 -16.06 -20.72 27.43
C GLY A 157 -16.66 -21.59 26.34
N GLY A 158 -15.85 -22.45 25.72
CA GLY A 158 -16.23 -23.37 24.66
C GLY A 158 -15.73 -22.98 23.27
N SER A 159 -15.84 -23.92 22.33
CA SER A 159 -15.16 -23.86 21.02
C SER A 159 -15.80 -22.92 19.98
N THR A 160 -16.61 -21.94 20.39
CA THR A 160 -17.24 -20.99 19.46
C THR A 160 -16.47 -19.68 19.45
N ALA A 161 -16.03 -19.25 18.28
CA ALA A 161 -15.35 -17.97 18.13
C ALA A 161 -16.27 -16.78 18.47
N THR A 162 -15.75 -15.86 19.26
CA THR A 162 -16.35 -14.57 19.62
C THR A 162 -15.73 -13.47 18.79
N ALA A 163 -16.56 -12.65 18.15
CA ALA A 163 -16.11 -11.48 17.40
C ALA A 163 -15.94 -10.26 18.32
N LEU A 164 -14.71 -9.77 18.44
CA LEU A 164 -14.37 -8.59 19.22
C LEU A 164 -14.05 -7.41 18.27
N PRO A 165 -14.97 -6.45 18.08
CA PRO A 165 -14.72 -5.31 17.22
C PRO A 165 -13.73 -4.33 17.86
N PHE A 166 -12.90 -3.68 17.04
CA PHE A 166 -11.97 -2.64 17.48
C PHE A 166 -11.80 -1.55 16.43
N ALA A 167 -11.36 -0.36 16.86
CA ALA A 167 -11.01 0.76 16.00
C ALA A 167 -9.51 1.05 16.08
N PHE A 168 -8.88 1.40 14.95
CA PHE A 168 -7.44 1.67 14.88
C PHE A 168 -7.14 2.79 13.86
N PRO A 169 -7.39 4.06 14.21
CA PRO A 169 -7.02 5.17 13.33
C PRO A 169 -5.51 5.16 13.09
N LEU A 170 -5.10 5.29 11.83
CA LEU A 170 -3.70 5.36 11.45
C LEU A 170 -3.26 6.82 11.37
N ASP A 171 -1.97 7.10 11.55
CA ASP A 171 -1.46 8.45 11.38
C ASP A 171 -1.48 8.81 9.89
N PRO A 172 -2.31 9.78 9.47
CA PRO A 172 -2.48 10.14 8.08
C PRO A 172 -1.31 10.95 7.52
N GLU A 173 -0.52 11.55 8.41
CA GLU A 173 0.66 12.32 8.07
C GLU A 173 1.89 11.42 7.94
N ASP A 174 1.90 10.27 8.63
CA ASP A 174 2.95 9.26 8.53
C ASP A 174 2.51 8.05 7.69
N TRP A 175 2.43 8.25 6.38
CA TRP A 175 2.08 7.22 5.41
C TRP A 175 3.12 6.08 5.29
N LYS A 176 4.32 6.26 5.84
CA LYS A 176 5.44 5.34 5.63
C LYS A 176 5.57 4.32 6.74
N TRP A 177 5.31 4.71 7.98
CA TRP A 177 5.52 3.87 9.15
C TRP A 177 4.34 3.96 10.11
N ASN A 178 3.49 2.93 10.06
CA ASN A 178 2.42 2.75 11.01
C ASN A 178 2.50 1.33 11.61
N ARG A 179 2.13 1.19 12.87
CA ARG A 179 2.12 -0.07 13.58
C ARG A 179 0.88 -0.16 14.45
N LEU A 180 0.15 -1.25 14.32
CA LEU A 180 -0.96 -1.64 15.18
C LEU A 180 -0.52 -2.79 16.09
N ASP A 181 -0.58 -2.57 17.39
CA ASP A 181 -0.46 -3.61 18.40
C ASP A 181 -1.86 -3.94 18.95
N LEU A 182 -2.18 -5.23 19.02
CA LEU A 182 -3.38 -5.77 19.63
C LEU A 182 -2.96 -6.67 20.79
N ALA A 183 -3.66 -6.59 21.93
CA ALA A 183 -3.44 -7.51 23.04
C ALA A 183 -4.75 -7.85 23.76
N LEU A 184 -4.90 -9.11 24.16
CA LEU A 184 -5.92 -9.54 25.12
C LEU A 184 -5.27 -9.67 26.49
N VAL A 185 -5.74 -8.90 27.46
CA VAL A 185 -5.18 -8.83 28.82
C VAL A 185 -6.26 -9.21 29.82
N ASP A 186 -6.01 -10.20 30.68
CA ASP A 186 -6.97 -10.63 31.70
C ASP A 186 -7.07 -9.63 32.87
N ARG A 187 -7.92 -9.93 33.86
CA ARG A 187 -8.10 -9.09 35.06
C ARG A 187 -6.85 -8.99 35.94
N SER A 188 -5.92 -9.94 35.85
CA SER A 188 -4.66 -9.93 36.60
C SER A 188 -3.58 -9.07 35.93
N GLY A 189 -3.82 -8.61 34.70
CA GLY A 189 -2.82 -7.94 33.87
C GLY A 189 -1.97 -8.91 33.04
N THR A 190 -2.29 -10.20 33.04
CA THR A 190 -1.60 -11.20 32.22
C THR A 190 -2.05 -11.07 30.78
N THR A 191 -1.09 -10.94 29.85
CA THR A 191 -1.36 -10.98 28.41
C THR A 191 -1.68 -12.41 27.99
N LEU A 192 -2.93 -12.65 27.59
CA LEU A 192 -3.42 -13.92 27.08
C LEU A 192 -3.01 -14.14 25.61
N TRP A 193 -2.97 -13.05 24.83
CA TRP A 193 -2.57 -13.07 23.43
C TRP A 193 -2.13 -11.66 23.01
N SER A 194 -1.22 -11.57 22.03
CA SER A 194 -0.90 -10.30 21.39
C SER A 194 -0.45 -10.48 19.94
N ALA A 195 -0.68 -9.47 19.12
CA ALA A 195 -0.19 -9.40 17.75
C ALA A 195 0.26 -7.98 17.39
N THR A 196 1.13 -7.91 16.39
CA THR A 196 1.58 -6.66 15.80
C THR A 196 1.38 -6.72 14.30
N VAL A 197 0.68 -5.74 13.75
CA VAL A 197 0.51 -5.53 12.31
C VAL A 197 1.25 -4.25 11.93
N ARG A 198 2.06 -4.29 10.87
CA ARG A 198 2.75 -3.11 10.34
C ARG A 198 2.10 -2.66 9.06
N PHE A 199 1.93 -1.36 8.96
CA PHE A 199 1.32 -0.66 7.86
C PHE A 199 2.32 0.36 7.32
N GLY A 200 2.16 0.76 6.06
CA GLY A 200 2.99 1.81 5.43
C GLY A 200 3.48 1.47 4.03
N TYR A 201 4.03 2.47 3.36
CA TYR A 201 4.63 2.32 2.03
C TYR A 201 5.69 1.22 1.98
N GLY A 202 6.58 1.17 2.98
CA GLY A 202 7.60 0.11 3.06
C GLY A 202 7.03 -1.30 3.28
N ASN A 203 5.78 -1.39 3.74
CA ASN A 203 5.13 -2.64 4.11
C ASN A 203 4.08 -3.10 3.11
N THR A 204 3.77 -2.34 2.04
CA THR A 204 2.76 -2.62 0.99
C THR A 204 1.28 -2.47 1.38
N TRP A 205 0.95 -2.10 2.62
CA TRP A 205 -0.45 -2.08 3.10
C TRP A 205 -1.16 -0.70 3.05
N LEU A 206 -0.43 0.44 3.00
CA LEU A 206 -1.05 1.79 3.09
C LEU A 206 -1.03 2.62 1.82
N LEU A 207 -0.85 1.99 0.68
CA LEU A 207 -0.59 2.72 -0.56
C LEU A 207 -1.84 3.21 -1.26
N HIS A 208 -3.00 2.86 -0.71
CA HIS A 208 -4.28 3.20 -1.30
C HIS A 208 -5.17 3.76 -0.21
N LEU A 209 -4.98 5.05 0.02
CA LEU A 209 -5.76 5.79 0.99
C LEU A 209 -7.02 6.27 0.28
N ASP A 210 -8.08 5.46 0.32
CA ASP A 210 -9.39 5.86 -0.19
C ASP A 210 -10.05 6.84 0.79
N ASP A 211 -9.93 8.15 0.49
CA ASP A 211 -10.58 9.22 1.25
C ASP A 211 -12.02 9.49 0.80
N ARG A 212 -12.58 8.67 -0.09
CA ARG A 212 -14.01 8.76 -0.46
C ARG A 212 -14.86 8.37 0.74
N ARG A 213 -15.41 9.38 1.42
CA ARG A 213 -16.49 9.17 2.38
C ARG A 213 -17.81 9.03 1.62
N GLU A 214 -18.65 8.09 2.05
CA GLU A 214 -20.04 8.02 1.61
C GLU A 214 -20.75 9.35 1.93
N GLY A 215 -21.63 9.78 1.04
CA GLY A 215 -22.39 11.03 1.19
C GLY A 215 -22.30 11.96 -0.02
N PRO A 216 -22.80 13.19 0.10
CA PRO A 216 -22.77 14.17 -0.98
C PRO A 216 -21.34 14.52 -1.36
N ARG A 217 -21.14 14.86 -2.64
CA ARG A 217 -19.85 15.34 -3.16
C ARG A 217 -19.39 16.55 -2.36
N ALA A 218 -18.17 16.50 -1.84
CA ALA A 218 -17.57 17.64 -1.14
C ALA A 218 -17.49 18.86 -2.06
N SER A 219 -17.74 20.03 -1.47
CA SER A 219 -17.58 21.31 -2.14
C SER A 219 -16.11 21.62 -2.45
N THR A 220 -15.86 22.52 -3.40
CA THR A 220 -14.52 23.08 -3.61
C THR A 220 -14.03 23.74 -2.32
N PRO A 221 -12.85 23.34 -1.79
CA PRO A 221 -12.32 23.95 -0.58
C PRO A 221 -11.93 25.41 -0.84
N ILE A 222 -12.08 26.24 0.19
CA ILE A 222 -11.72 27.65 0.14
C ILE A 222 -10.19 27.76 0.33
N PRO A 223 -9.45 28.40 -0.58
CA PRO A 223 -8.01 28.63 -0.41
C PRO A 223 -7.67 29.29 0.94
N GLY A 224 -6.62 28.82 1.61
CA GLY A 224 -6.22 29.28 2.94
C GLY A 224 -6.95 28.60 4.10
N ALA A 225 -7.91 27.70 3.84
CA ALA A 225 -8.52 26.89 4.90
C ALA A 225 -7.45 26.00 5.59
N PRO A 226 -7.48 25.85 6.92
CA PRO A 226 -6.48 25.05 7.64
C PRO A 226 -6.35 23.59 7.15
N ASP A 227 -7.44 23.02 6.62
CA ASP A 227 -7.52 21.66 6.10
C ASP A 227 -7.62 21.60 4.57
N PHE A 228 -7.25 22.68 3.86
CA PHE A 228 -7.42 22.82 2.40
C PHE A 228 -6.97 21.57 1.62
N MET A 229 -5.77 21.05 1.89
CA MET A 229 -5.22 19.89 1.18
C MET A 229 -6.07 18.62 1.37
N ALA A 230 -6.51 18.35 2.60
CA ALA A 230 -7.34 17.19 2.92
C ALA A 230 -8.74 17.34 2.30
N ALA A 231 -9.31 18.54 2.35
CA ALA A 231 -10.58 18.85 1.71
C ALA A 231 -10.49 18.76 0.18
N LYS A 232 -9.39 19.24 -0.43
CA LYS A 232 -9.16 19.18 -1.87
C LYS A 232 -9.06 17.75 -2.37
N ARG A 233 -8.26 16.93 -1.68
CA ARG A 233 -8.18 15.49 -1.95
C ARG A 233 -9.56 14.84 -1.92
N ARG A 234 -10.33 15.06 -0.85
CA ARG A 234 -11.67 14.49 -0.69
C ARG A 234 -12.60 14.92 -1.82
N GLN A 235 -12.58 16.19 -2.19
CA GLN A 235 -13.35 16.73 -3.31
C GLN A 235 -13.06 15.99 -4.62
N ILE A 236 -11.78 15.83 -4.97
CA ILE A 236 -11.37 15.18 -6.23
C ILE A 236 -11.70 13.69 -6.21
N MET A 237 -11.41 13.00 -5.10
CA MET A 237 -11.67 11.57 -4.98
C MET A 237 -13.17 11.25 -5.00
N GLN A 238 -14.01 12.01 -4.27
CA GLN A 238 -15.48 11.84 -4.29
C GLN A 238 -16.09 12.20 -5.65
N ALA A 239 -15.40 12.99 -6.47
CA ALA A 239 -15.84 13.24 -7.83
C ALA A 239 -15.73 12.00 -8.70
N GLN A 240 -14.94 10.98 -8.35
CA GLN A 240 -14.75 9.77 -9.17
C GLN A 240 -15.49 8.56 -8.61
N PRO A 241 -16.08 7.71 -9.46
CA PRO A 241 -16.61 6.44 -9.00
C PRO A 241 -15.49 5.53 -8.49
N ARG A 242 -15.88 4.56 -7.66
CA ARG A 242 -15.06 3.38 -7.41
C ARG A 242 -14.97 2.57 -8.69
N PHE A 243 -13.78 2.05 -8.98
CA PHE A 243 -13.59 1.09 -10.06
C PHE A 243 -13.45 -0.32 -9.50
N ARG A 244 -13.79 -1.30 -10.32
CA ARG A 244 -13.48 -2.71 -10.12
C ARG A 244 -12.93 -3.29 -11.41
N ARG A 245 -12.05 -4.27 -11.28
CA ARG A 245 -11.63 -5.10 -12.41
C ARG A 245 -12.70 -6.15 -12.66
N ILE A 246 -13.10 -6.31 -13.92
CA ILE A 246 -14.01 -7.37 -14.34
C ILE A 246 -13.37 -8.23 -15.41
N THR A 247 -13.64 -9.53 -15.33
CA THR A 247 -13.29 -10.49 -16.37
C THR A 247 -13.91 -10.07 -17.69
N THR A 248 -13.21 -10.30 -18.80
CA THR A 248 -13.71 -9.97 -20.14
C THR A 248 -15.05 -10.68 -20.41
N ALA A 249 -15.82 -10.17 -21.38
CA ALA A 249 -17.12 -10.73 -21.78
C ALA A 249 -17.05 -12.21 -22.25
N GLN A 250 -15.84 -12.76 -22.41
CA GLN A 250 -15.56 -14.10 -22.89
C GLN A 250 -15.24 -15.10 -21.76
N GLY A 251 -15.33 -14.70 -20.49
CA GLY A 251 -15.13 -15.60 -19.35
C GLY A 251 -13.69 -16.08 -19.12
N ALA A 252 -12.72 -15.53 -19.86
CA ALA A 252 -11.30 -15.78 -19.62
C ALA A 252 -10.85 -15.05 -18.33
N ALA A 253 -9.92 -15.66 -17.59
CA ALA A 253 -9.45 -15.21 -16.28
C ALA A 253 -8.52 -13.96 -16.34
N SER A 254 -8.79 -12.98 -17.20
CA SER A 254 -7.94 -11.80 -17.34
C SER A 254 -8.66 -10.48 -17.09
N ASP A 255 -8.11 -9.70 -16.15
CA ASP A 255 -8.62 -8.46 -15.57
C ASP A 255 -8.44 -7.21 -16.46
N PHE A 256 -8.72 -7.31 -17.76
CA PHE A 256 -8.46 -6.20 -18.71
C PHE A 256 -9.61 -5.22 -18.89
N THR A 257 -10.66 -5.32 -18.07
CA THR A 257 -11.71 -4.30 -18.05
C THR A 257 -11.73 -3.61 -16.69
N LEU A 258 -11.66 -2.28 -16.70
CA LEU A 258 -11.96 -1.45 -15.54
C LEU A 258 -13.39 -0.93 -15.66
N ALA A 259 -14.27 -1.30 -14.72
CA ALA A 259 -15.65 -0.83 -14.70
C ALA A 259 -15.91 0.00 -13.45
N ALA A 260 -16.56 1.14 -13.61
CA ALA A 260 -17.08 1.89 -12.47
C ALA A 260 -18.17 1.07 -11.75
N GLU A 261 -18.14 1.05 -10.42
CA GLU A 261 -19.09 0.31 -9.59
C GLU A 261 -20.52 0.86 -9.71
N ASP A 262 -20.67 2.14 -10.02
CA ASP A 262 -21.95 2.80 -10.29
C ASP A 262 -22.44 2.61 -11.74
N GLY A 263 -21.67 1.90 -12.58
CA GLY A 263 -21.99 1.67 -13.99
C GLY A 263 -21.78 2.87 -14.92
N SER A 264 -21.22 3.98 -14.43
CA SER A 264 -21.07 5.22 -15.22
C SER A 264 -20.09 5.11 -16.39
N VAL A 265 -19.10 4.23 -16.31
CA VAL A 265 -18.11 4.00 -17.37
C VAL A 265 -17.51 2.60 -17.29
N ARG A 266 -17.07 2.09 -18.44
CA ARG A 266 -16.33 0.83 -18.58
C ARG A 266 -15.20 1.05 -19.59
N PHE A 267 -13.99 0.71 -19.20
CA PHE A 267 -12.80 0.76 -20.04
C PHE A 267 -12.34 -0.65 -20.40
N ASP A 268 -12.29 -0.97 -21.69
CA ASP A 268 -11.71 -2.22 -22.19
C ASP A 268 -10.24 -1.98 -22.55
N LEU A 269 -9.34 -2.30 -21.63
CA LEU A 269 -7.92 -2.03 -21.78
C LEU A 269 -7.28 -2.81 -22.92
N MET A 270 -7.96 -3.82 -23.51
CA MET A 270 -7.50 -4.52 -24.71
C MET A 270 -7.86 -3.81 -26.03
N ARG A 271 -8.66 -2.76 -25.98
CA ARG A 271 -9.06 -1.98 -27.15
C ARG A 271 -8.01 -0.91 -27.48
N ALA A 272 -7.78 -0.68 -28.77
CA ALA A 272 -6.94 0.43 -29.23
C ALA A 272 -7.63 1.78 -28.98
N GLY A 273 -6.87 2.82 -28.61
CA GLY A 273 -7.43 4.13 -28.23
C GLY A 273 -8.03 4.19 -26.83
N GLU A 274 -7.91 3.14 -26.01
CA GLU A 274 -8.53 3.13 -24.69
C GLU A 274 -7.86 4.12 -23.72
N LEU A 275 -6.55 4.37 -23.88
CA LEU A 275 -5.84 5.38 -23.11
C LEU A 275 -6.41 6.79 -23.38
N GLN A 276 -6.72 7.11 -24.65
CA GLN A 276 -7.41 8.35 -25.01
C GLN A 276 -8.83 8.38 -24.43
N THR A 277 -9.55 7.27 -24.46
CA THR A 277 -10.91 7.18 -23.88
C THR A 277 -10.91 7.49 -22.38
N ILE A 278 -9.90 6.98 -21.64
CA ILE A 278 -9.70 7.30 -20.22
C ILE A 278 -9.36 8.78 -20.04
N ALA A 279 -8.45 9.32 -20.87
CA ALA A 279 -8.04 10.72 -20.82
C ALA A 279 -9.21 11.68 -21.08
N ASP A 280 -10.04 11.41 -22.08
CA ASP A 280 -11.23 12.19 -22.43
C ASP A 280 -12.29 12.13 -21.34
N TRP A 281 -12.50 10.95 -20.75
CA TRP A 281 -13.44 10.78 -19.62
C TRP A 281 -13.00 11.60 -18.40
N LEU A 282 -11.70 11.58 -18.06
CA LEU A 282 -11.15 12.40 -16.98
C LEU A 282 -11.24 13.89 -17.31
N TYR A 283 -10.88 14.29 -18.53
CA TYR A 283 -10.93 15.68 -19.00
C TYR A 283 -12.34 16.27 -18.84
N GLY A 284 -13.37 15.55 -19.31
CA GLY A 284 -14.76 15.99 -19.24
C GLY A 284 -15.36 16.05 -17.83
N ARG A 285 -14.66 15.53 -16.82
CA ARG A 285 -15.14 15.44 -15.44
C ARG A 285 -14.74 16.63 -14.56
N TYR A 286 -13.79 17.44 -15.03
CA TYR A 286 -13.20 18.53 -14.28
C TYR A 286 -13.10 19.81 -15.13
N ASP A 287 -13.41 20.95 -14.50
CA ASP A 287 -13.57 22.22 -15.20
C ASP A 287 -12.24 22.96 -15.45
N ASN A 288 -11.16 22.56 -14.77
CA ASN A 288 -9.87 23.24 -14.83
C ASN A 288 -8.71 22.24 -14.82
N ASP A 289 -7.55 22.68 -15.31
CA ASP A 289 -6.37 21.82 -15.48
C ASP A 289 -5.79 21.29 -14.16
N VAL A 290 -5.86 22.07 -13.07
CA VAL A 290 -5.44 21.60 -11.74
C VAL A 290 -6.26 20.38 -11.33
N ASP A 291 -7.58 20.45 -11.45
CA ASP A 291 -8.48 19.37 -11.06
C ASP A 291 -8.38 18.17 -11.99
N ARG A 292 -8.05 18.37 -13.27
CA ARG A 292 -7.77 17.29 -14.23
C ARG A 292 -6.49 16.53 -13.87
N LEU A 293 -5.40 17.24 -13.55
CA LEU A 293 -4.15 16.63 -13.09
C LEU A 293 -4.38 15.82 -11.81
N LEU A 294 -5.07 16.39 -10.82
CA LEU A 294 -5.41 15.69 -9.59
C LEU A 294 -6.39 14.54 -9.83
N GLY A 295 -7.31 14.70 -10.79
CA GLY A 295 -8.22 13.66 -11.22
C GLY A 295 -7.49 12.44 -11.77
N ALA A 296 -6.59 12.64 -12.72
CA ALA A 296 -5.76 11.57 -13.28
C ALA A 296 -4.88 10.91 -12.21
N LEU A 297 -4.26 11.72 -11.34
CA LEU A 297 -3.50 11.24 -10.18
C LEU A 297 -4.33 10.28 -9.33
N PHE A 298 -5.54 10.69 -8.93
CA PHE A 298 -6.39 9.88 -8.06
C PHE A 298 -7.05 8.70 -8.76
N PHE A 299 -7.23 8.75 -10.08
CA PHE A 299 -7.66 7.59 -10.87
C PHE A 299 -6.61 6.48 -10.80
N VAL A 300 -5.35 6.80 -11.09
CA VAL A 300 -4.24 5.82 -11.02
C VAL A 300 -3.97 5.36 -9.59
N HIS A 301 -4.19 6.22 -8.60
CA HIS A 301 -4.03 5.90 -7.18
C HIS A 301 -5.05 4.86 -6.66
N GLN A 302 -6.17 4.64 -7.36
CA GLN A 302 -7.16 3.68 -6.88
C GLN A 302 -6.60 2.24 -6.91
N PRO A 303 -6.77 1.45 -5.83
CA PRO A 303 -6.23 0.09 -5.73
C PRO A 303 -6.81 -0.88 -6.77
N SER A 304 -8.01 -0.58 -7.28
CA SER A 304 -8.64 -1.33 -8.35
C SER A 304 -8.11 -0.96 -9.74
N VAL A 305 -7.52 0.23 -9.89
CA VAL A 305 -6.89 0.68 -11.13
C VAL A 305 -5.44 0.21 -11.19
N ILE A 306 -4.60 0.54 -10.21
CA ILE A 306 -3.28 -0.09 -10.08
C ILE A 306 -3.04 -0.38 -8.60
N ARG A 307 -2.71 -1.62 -8.29
CA ARG A 307 -2.37 -2.05 -6.94
C ARG A 307 -0.87 -1.97 -6.73
N TYR A 308 -0.44 -1.29 -5.68
CA TYR A 308 0.98 -1.29 -5.38
C TYR A 308 1.44 -2.69 -4.93
N CYS A 309 2.45 -3.24 -5.59
CA CYS A 309 2.98 -4.56 -5.30
C CYS A 309 4.48 -4.64 -5.61
N ASN A 310 5.29 -4.95 -4.57
CA ASN A 310 6.74 -5.14 -4.72
C ASN A 310 7.11 -6.39 -5.52
N ALA A 311 6.23 -7.39 -5.58
CA ALA A 311 6.50 -8.67 -6.24
C ALA A 311 6.62 -8.59 -7.76
N ALA A 312 6.17 -7.49 -8.34
CA ALA A 312 5.99 -7.37 -9.77
C ALA A 312 7.07 -6.54 -10.45
N THR A 313 8.08 -6.03 -9.73
CA THR A 313 9.14 -5.15 -10.28
C THR A 313 9.77 -5.67 -11.56
N ALA A 314 10.22 -6.93 -11.57
CA ALA A 314 10.85 -7.49 -12.76
C ALA A 314 9.92 -7.64 -13.98
N ILE A 315 8.61 -7.71 -13.77
CA ILE A 315 7.59 -7.81 -14.84
C ILE A 315 7.12 -6.41 -15.26
N ALA A 316 7.03 -5.51 -14.28
CA ALA A 316 6.65 -4.12 -14.39
C ALA A 316 7.71 -3.27 -15.10
N ASP A 317 8.98 -3.66 -14.98
CA ASP A 317 10.09 -2.94 -15.55
C ASP A 317 9.95 -2.90 -17.07
N GLY A 318 9.59 -1.72 -17.54
CA GLY A 318 9.48 -1.40 -18.95
C GLY A 318 8.16 -1.74 -19.63
N LEU A 319 7.07 -1.81 -18.87
CA LEU A 319 5.72 -1.73 -19.44
C LEU A 319 5.47 -0.33 -20.00
N GLY A 320 4.75 -0.25 -21.14
CA GLY A 320 4.15 1.01 -21.61
C GLY A 320 2.93 1.42 -20.77
N PRO A 321 2.39 2.64 -20.95
CA PRO A 321 1.34 3.19 -20.08
C PRO A 321 0.04 2.37 -19.99
N LEU A 322 -0.58 1.97 -21.12
CA LEU A 322 -1.78 1.12 -21.03
C LEU A 322 -1.41 -0.30 -20.58
N SER A 323 -0.19 -0.76 -20.84
CA SER A 323 0.28 -2.06 -20.34
C SER A 323 0.42 -2.05 -18.82
N ALA A 324 0.87 -0.93 -18.22
CA ALA A 324 0.84 -0.70 -16.79
C ALA A 324 -0.60 -0.76 -16.23
N LEU A 325 -1.55 -0.13 -16.92
CA LEU A 325 -2.98 -0.22 -16.57
C LEU A 325 -3.53 -1.65 -16.73
N ARG A 326 -3.22 -2.37 -17.81
CA ARG A 326 -3.66 -3.77 -18.00
C ARG A 326 -3.13 -4.64 -16.87
N PHE A 327 -1.84 -4.51 -16.59
CA PHE A 327 -1.15 -5.31 -15.60
C PHE A 327 -1.69 -5.07 -14.19
N GLY A 328 -2.08 -3.84 -13.89
CA GLY A 328 -2.93 -3.53 -12.74
C GLY A 328 -2.27 -3.73 -11.37
N ALA A 329 -0.98 -4.03 -11.35
CA ALA A 329 -0.19 -4.09 -10.13
C ALA A 329 1.25 -3.66 -10.41
N GLY A 330 1.96 -3.11 -9.44
CA GLY A 330 3.36 -2.72 -9.65
C GLY A 330 3.92 -1.82 -8.57
N GLN A 331 5.19 -1.44 -8.67
CA GLN A 331 5.74 -0.42 -7.80
C GLN A 331 5.42 0.98 -8.32
N CYS A 332 5.94 1.98 -7.62
CA CYS A 332 5.87 3.39 -7.97
C CYS A 332 6.14 3.72 -9.45
N SER A 333 7.07 3.02 -10.11
CA SER A 333 7.38 3.21 -11.53
C SER A 333 6.19 2.92 -12.45
N VAL A 334 5.38 1.90 -12.14
CA VAL A 334 4.18 1.52 -12.90
C VAL A 334 3.07 2.54 -12.74
N HIS A 335 2.88 3.02 -11.52
CA HIS A 335 1.93 4.11 -11.25
C HIS A 335 2.32 5.39 -12.00
N ALA A 336 3.61 5.76 -11.95
CA ALA A 336 4.11 6.93 -12.65
C ALA A 336 3.99 6.78 -14.17
N GLU A 337 4.31 5.62 -14.74
CA GLU A 337 4.16 5.34 -16.17
C GLU A 337 2.71 5.48 -16.64
N ALA A 338 1.76 4.87 -15.91
CA ALA A 338 0.34 4.97 -16.24
C ALA A 338 -0.17 6.42 -16.16
N LEU A 339 0.24 7.18 -15.14
CA LEU A 339 -0.14 8.59 -15.01
C LEU A 339 0.43 9.42 -16.16
N CYS A 340 1.72 9.23 -16.51
CA CYS A 340 2.36 9.87 -17.64
C CYS A 340 1.57 9.66 -18.94
N GLY A 341 1.27 8.42 -19.31
CA GLY A 341 0.55 8.15 -20.57
C GLY A 341 -0.86 8.72 -20.60
N ILE A 342 -1.59 8.68 -19.48
CA ILE A 342 -2.93 9.31 -19.39
C ILE A 342 -2.81 10.82 -19.66
N LEU A 343 -1.87 11.49 -18.99
CA LEU A 343 -1.69 12.94 -19.10
C LEU A 343 -1.16 13.37 -20.47
N GLU A 344 -0.22 12.62 -21.06
CA GLU A 344 0.31 12.89 -22.40
C GLU A 344 -0.72 12.73 -23.52
N THR A 345 -1.83 12.06 -23.21
CA THR A 345 -2.98 11.88 -24.09
C THR A 345 -4.12 12.86 -23.77
N MET A 346 -4.10 13.47 -22.58
CA MET A 346 -5.12 14.41 -22.11
C MET A 346 -4.84 15.83 -22.56
N ARG A 347 -5.87 16.53 -23.04
CA ARG A 347 -5.79 17.97 -23.37
C ARG A 347 -5.56 18.82 -22.12
N CYS A 348 -4.69 19.82 -22.26
CA CYS A 348 -4.42 20.89 -21.31
C CYS A 348 -4.96 22.21 -21.89
N ASP A 349 -5.92 22.84 -21.21
CA ASP A 349 -6.55 24.05 -21.73
C ASP A 349 -5.61 25.25 -21.69
N ALA A 350 -4.75 25.35 -20.68
CA ALA A 350 -3.79 26.44 -20.53
C ALA A 350 -2.81 26.54 -21.72
N SER A 351 -2.41 25.39 -22.29
CA SER A 351 -1.46 25.34 -23.42
C SER A 351 -2.10 25.07 -24.79
N GLY A 352 -3.35 24.60 -24.82
CA GLY A 352 -4.03 24.12 -26.02
C GLY A 352 -3.43 22.83 -26.62
N ARG A 353 -2.51 22.17 -25.90
CA ARG A 353 -1.83 20.93 -26.30
C ARG A 353 -2.11 19.84 -25.26
N THR A 354 -1.60 18.62 -25.45
CA THR A 354 -1.59 17.64 -24.36
C THR A 354 -0.55 18.00 -23.30
N TYR A 355 -0.71 17.49 -22.07
CA TYR A 355 0.30 17.70 -21.04
C TYR A 355 1.62 17.08 -21.46
N ARG A 356 2.73 17.78 -21.16
CA ARG A 356 4.05 17.16 -21.20
C ARG A 356 4.34 16.57 -19.84
N THR A 357 4.83 15.33 -19.80
CA THR A 357 5.18 14.69 -18.54
C THR A 357 6.60 14.14 -18.55
N THR A 358 7.10 13.88 -17.36
CA THR A 358 8.27 13.03 -17.18
C THR A 358 8.15 12.30 -15.87
N ARG A 359 8.76 11.12 -15.79
CA ARG A 359 9.04 10.50 -14.51
C ARG A 359 10.27 11.14 -13.89
N VAL A 360 10.27 11.21 -12.57
CA VAL A 360 11.46 11.60 -11.81
C VAL A 360 11.71 10.56 -10.73
N THR A 361 12.94 10.09 -10.68
CA THR A 361 13.41 9.21 -9.60
C THR A 361 13.87 10.09 -8.46
N THR A 362 13.23 9.94 -7.31
CA THR A 362 13.76 10.39 -6.03
C THR A 362 14.46 9.21 -5.34
N HIS A 363 15.02 9.40 -4.14
CA HIS A 363 15.90 8.46 -3.44
C HIS A 363 15.72 6.96 -3.78
N ALA A 364 14.51 6.43 -3.54
CA ALA A 364 14.16 5.03 -3.73
C ALA A 364 12.70 4.89 -4.24
N HIS A 365 12.23 5.89 -4.98
CA HIS A 365 10.84 5.99 -5.38
C HIS A 365 10.74 6.81 -6.69
N VAL A 366 9.75 6.52 -7.52
CA VAL A 366 9.52 7.14 -8.83
C VAL A 366 8.16 7.84 -8.81
N THR A 367 8.15 9.09 -9.23
CA THR A 367 6.96 9.94 -9.27
C THR A 367 6.83 10.63 -10.63
N THR A 368 5.78 11.42 -10.83
CA THR A 368 5.48 12.11 -12.09
C THR A 368 5.64 13.61 -11.93
N LEU A 369 6.23 14.26 -12.93
CA LEU A 369 6.14 15.69 -13.16
C LEU A 369 5.26 15.94 -14.38
N ALA A 370 4.37 16.92 -14.29
CA ALA A 370 3.57 17.39 -15.42
C ALA A 370 3.80 18.88 -15.64
N GLU A 371 3.84 19.31 -16.90
CA GLU A 371 3.96 20.72 -17.25
C GLU A 371 2.58 21.39 -17.19
N LEU A 372 2.46 22.41 -16.34
CA LEU A 372 1.29 23.28 -16.20
C LEU A 372 1.77 24.73 -16.19
N GLU A 373 1.33 25.55 -17.15
CA GLU A 373 1.71 26.97 -17.25
C GLU A 373 3.25 27.18 -17.18
N ASP A 374 4.00 26.41 -17.98
CA ASP A 374 5.47 26.41 -18.05
C ASP A 374 6.20 25.98 -16.75
N ARG A 375 5.48 25.29 -15.84
CA ARG A 375 6.03 24.79 -14.57
C ARG A 375 5.88 23.28 -14.46
N TRP A 376 6.90 22.61 -13.91
CA TRP A 376 6.87 21.16 -13.66
C TRP A 376 6.28 20.86 -12.29
N VAL A 377 4.98 20.60 -12.24
CA VAL A 377 4.24 20.30 -10.99
C VAL A 377 4.44 18.85 -10.57
N PHE A 378 4.54 18.63 -9.27
CA PHE A 378 4.85 17.33 -8.68
C PHE A 378 3.57 16.51 -8.39
N LEU A 379 3.50 15.29 -8.91
CA LEU A 379 2.35 14.38 -8.80
C LEU A 379 2.80 12.95 -8.48
N ASP A 380 2.46 12.42 -7.30
CA ASP A 380 2.82 11.05 -6.89
C ASP A 380 1.61 10.10 -6.87
N PRO A 381 1.38 9.34 -7.95
CA PRO A 381 0.23 8.44 -8.08
C PRO A 381 0.29 7.20 -7.17
N SER A 382 1.46 6.87 -6.63
CA SER A 382 1.59 5.69 -5.76
C SER A 382 1.09 5.94 -4.35
N ILE A 383 1.19 7.18 -3.86
CA ILE A 383 0.73 7.60 -2.52
C ILE A 383 -0.39 8.64 -2.58
N GLY A 384 -0.80 9.07 -3.78
CA GLY A 384 -1.90 10.00 -3.99
C GLY A 384 -1.56 11.40 -3.49
N ARG A 385 -0.33 11.87 -3.74
CA ARG A 385 0.19 13.15 -3.21
C ARG A 385 0.43 14.17 -4.32
N PHE A 386 0.19 15.42 -3.94
CA PHE A 386 0.39 16.64 -4.71
C PHE A 386 0.65 17.77 -3.72
N TYR A 387 1.08 18.93 -4.21
CA TYR A 387 1.40 20.07 -3.36
C TYR A 387 0.86 21.35 -3.99
N PHE A 388 0.42 22.27 -3.15
CA PHE A 388 0.03 23.63 -3.54
C PHE A 388 1.05 24.64 -3.01
N LEU A 389 1.14 25.78 -3.67
CA LEU A 389 1.78 26.97 -3.09
C LEU A 389 1.01 27.42 -1.84
N ARG A 390 1.54 28.42 -1.13
CA ARG A 390 0.89 29.00 0.05
C ARG A 390 -0.45 29.68 -0.26
N ASP A 391 -0.72 29.96 -1.52
CA ASP A 391 -1.98 30.55 -1.97
C ASP A 391 -3.12 29.54 -2.11
N ASP A 392 -2.83 28.23 -2.01
CA ASP A 392 -3.78 27.13 -2.19
C ASP A 392 -4.57 27.21 -3.53
N ARG A 393 -4.00 27.84 -4.55
CA ARG A 393 -4.60 27.99 -5.89
C ARG A 393 -3.75 27.34 -6.96
N THR A 394 -2.44 27.39 -6.80
CA THR A 394 -1.49 26.91 -7.78
C THR A 394 -0.78 25.67 -7.26
N LEU A 395 -0.66 24.63 -8.08
CA LEU A 395 0.17 23.47 -7.73
C LEU A 395 1.64 23.92 -7.62
N ALA A 396 2.33 23.45 -6.58
CA ALA A 396 3.74 23.71 -6.40
C ALA A 396 4.56 22.92 -7.42
N SER A 397 5.46 23.61 -8.11
CA SER A 397 6.47 22.99 -8.96
C SER A 397 7.55 22.31 -8.13
N LEU A 398 8.33 21.44 -8.77
CA LEU A 398 9.53 20.88 -8.14
C LEU A 398 10.45 21.99 -7.62
N GLN A 399 10.65 23.06 -8.40
CA GLN A 399 11.48 24.19 -8.00
C GLN A 399 10.96 24.88 -6.73
N ASP A 400 9.65 25.05 -6.60
CA ASP A 400 9.05 25.63 -5.39
C ASP A 400 9.27 24.74 -4.17
N LEU A 401 9.10 23.42 -4.33
CA LEU A 401 9.30 22.44 -3.27
C LEU A 401 10.76 22.39 -2.80
N LEU A 402 11.71 22.58 -3.72
CA LEU A 402 13.14 22.68 -3.41
C LEU A 402 13.49 24.02 -2.73
N ALA A 403 12.83 25.11 -3.13
CA ALA A 403 13.07 26.44 -2.58
C ALA A 403 12.41 26.66 -1.21
N ASP A 404 11.24 26.07 -0.97
CA ASP A 404 10.51 26.13 0.30
C ASP A 404 10.11 24.72 0.78
N PRO A 405 11.01 24.03 1.52
CA PRO A 405 10.71 22.72 2.09
C PRO A 405 9.48 22.70 3.01
N ALA A 406 9.03 23.84 3.52
CA ALA A 406 7.80 23.90 4.32
C ALA A 406 6.55 23.58 3.49
N LEU A 407 6.57 23.79 2.17
CA LEU A 407 5.49 23.35 1.28
C LEU A 407 5.35 21.82 1.28
N ALA A 408 6.47 21.10 1.30
CA ALA A 408 6.46 19.64 1.39
C ALA A 408 5.99 19.15 2.76
N ALA A 409 6.42 19.81 3.83
CA ALA A 409 6.00 19.51 5.20
C ALA A 409 4.49 19.73 5.44
N ARG A 410 3.85 20.68 4.73
CA ARG A 410 2.39 20.85 4.74
C ARG A 410 1.65 19.66 4.12
N GLY A 411 2.32 18.87 3.27
CA GLY A 411 1.72 17.72 2.60
C GLY A 411 1.77 16.44 3.43
N ALA A 412 2.91 16.10 4.06
CA ALA A 412 3.07 14.96 4.96
C ALA A 412 4.41 14.99 5.72
N LYS A 413 4.53 14.22 6.81
CA LYS A 413 5.79 14.02 7.54
C LYS A 413 6.82 13.30 6.65
N HIS A 414 8.11 13.60 6.85
CA HIS A 414 9.26 12.99 6.16
C HIS A 414 9.32 13.18 4.63
N MET A 415 8.54 14.11 4.07
CA MET A 415 8.58 14.38 2.62
C MET A 415 9.75 15.26 2.18
N ASP A 416 10.34 16.01 3.09
CA ASP A 416 11.58 16.72 2.86
C ASP A 416 12.75 15.76 2.57
N GLU A 417 12.79 14.58 3.19
CA GLU A 417 13.78 13.52 2.90
C GLU A 417 13.68 13.04 1.44
N TYR A 418 12.45 12.99 0.91
CA TYR A 418 12.15 12.57 -0.44
C TYR A 418 12.67 13.55 -1.50
N LEU A 419 12.52 14.85 -1.21
CA LEU A 419 12.97 15.93 -2.07
C LEU A 419 14.48 16.21 -1.94
N ARG A 420 15.08 15.97 -0.76
CA ARG A 420 16.54 16.11 -0.55
C ARG A 420 17.35 15.19 -1.48
N ALA A 421 16.87 13.98 -1.75
CA ALA A 421 17.58 13.05 -2.63
C ALA A 421 17.59 13.48 -4.10
N THR A 422 16.58 14.24 -4.55
CA THR A 422 16.58 14.90 -5.86
C THR A 422 17.63 16.01 -5.96
N ASN A 423 18.02 16.65 -4.84
CA ASN A 423 19.06 17.68 -4.81
C ASN A 423 20.49 17.13 -4.89
N GLU A 424 20.72 15.86 -4.53
CA GLU A 424 22.06 15.26 -4.55
C GLU A 424 22.55 14.92 -5.97
N ASN A 425 21.71 15.10 -7.00
CA ASN A 425 22.08 14.94 -8.39
C ASN A 425 21.44 16.05 -9.27
N PRO A 426 22.03 17.26 -9.30
CA PRO A 426 21.45 18.43 -9.98
C PRO A 426 21.36 18.29 -11.51
N ASP A 427 22.07 17.32 -12.10
CA ASP A 427 22.10 17.06 -13.54
C ASP A 427 21.00 16.09 -14.02
N LEU A 428 20.05 15.70 -13.16
CA LEU A 428 19.03 14.71 -13.52
C LEU A 428 17.60 15.19 -13.22
N PRO A 429 16.83 15.48 -14.27
CA PRO A 429 15.78 14.58 -14.66
C PRO A 429 16.48 13.38 -15.32
N ASN A 430 16.61 12.26 -14.61
CA ASN A 430 16.74 10.97 -15.28
C ASN A 430 15.41 10.80 -16.02
N PHE A 431 15.31 11.40 -17.22
CA PHE A 431 14.19 11.22 -18.11
C PHE A 431 14.15 9.74 -18.43
N TYR A 432 13.33 9.01 -17.68
CA TYR A 432 13.21 7.59 -17.83
C TYR A 432 12.50 7.37 -19.16
N ARG A 433 13.29 7.09 -20.21
CA ARG A 433 12.76 6.78 -21.53
C ARG A 433 11.95 5.49 -21.42
N ALA A 434 10.69 5.55 -21.82
CA ALA A 434 9.79 4.42 -21.83
C ALA A 434 10.47 3.23 -22.53
N HIS A 435 10.62 2.13 -21.80
CA HIS A 435 10.70 0.83 -22.44
C HIS A 435 9.26 0.48 -22.84
N ALA A 436 9.04 0.15 -24.11
CA ALA A 436 7.73 -0.02 -24.71
C ALA A 436 7.29 -1.50 -24.72
N THR A 437 7.46 -2.20 -23.60
CA THR A 437 6.99 -3.59 -23.53
C THR A 437 5.46 -3.56 -23.51
N VAL A 438 4.89 -4.14 -24.55
CA VAL A 438 3.45 -4.32 -24.69
C VAL A 438 3.05 -5.60 -23.99
N TRP A 439 2.14 -5.49 -23.02
CA TRP A 439 1.63 -6.63 -22.25
C TRP A 439 0.10 -6.63 -22.21
N PRO A 440 -0.55 -7.80 -22.32
CA PRO A 440 0.02 -9.09 -22.74
C PRO A 440 0.44 -9.07 -24.22
N ALA A 441 1.11 -10.12 -24.68
CA ALA A 441 1.41 -10.28 -26.10
C ALA A 441 0.12 -10.22 -26.95
N GLY A 442 0.15 -9.45 -28.04
CA GLY A 442 -1.02 -9.23 -28.91
C GLY A 442 -1.96 -8.10 -28.46
N ALA A 443 -1.69 -7.45 -27.32
CA ALA A 443 -2.41 -6.25 -26.91
C ALA A 443 -1.99 -5.02 -27.77
N PRO A 444 -2.81 -3.95 -27.81
CA PRO A 444 -2.40 -2.71 -28.46
C PRO A 444 -1.21 -2.05 -27.72
N PRO A 445 -0.30 -1.38 -28.45
CA PRO A 445 0.94 -0.85 -27.89
C PRO A 445 0.79 0.43 -27.08
N GLU A 446 -0.22 1.26 -27.39
CA GLU A 446 -0.64 2.40 -26.57
C GLU A 446 -0.77 1.97 -25.11
#